data_AF-A0A3A4KBJ4-F1
#
_entry.id   AF-A0A3A4KBJ4-F1
#
_cell.length_a   1.000
_cell.length_b   1.000
_cell.length_c   1.000
_cell.angle_alpha   90.00
_cell.angle_beta   90.00
_cell.angle_gamma   90.00
#
_symmetry.space_group_name_H-M   'P 1'
#
loop_
_entity.id
_entity.type
_entity.pdbx_description
1 polymer ?
#
loop_
_entity_poly.entity_id
_entity_poly.type
_entity_poly.pdbx_seq_one_letter_code
_entity_poly.pdbx_strand_id
1 'polypeptide(L)'
;MDEFLALAEAGATALVKAMATDLWPSTRNAVLALFRRERRAELAVRLDDGAARVAGAAAPDRVRRELLGPWTRELIECQRRGPACRAALAEFLGGGRVTTVHDQANSAADRGVVLAVQDGDQYAHLERPERGESRR
;
A
#
# COMPACT_ATOMS: atom_id res chain seq x y z
N MET A 1 -9.99 26.37 -9.39
CA MET A 1 -9.38 25.20 -8.73
C MET A 1 -8.68 24.42 -9.81
N ASP A 2 -7.37 24.19 -9.69
CA ASP A 2 -6.65 23.33 -10.61
C ASP A 2 -7.24 21.91 -10.51
N GLU A 3 -7.98 21.49 -11.53
CA GLU A 3 -8.71 20.22 -11.59
C GLU A 3 -7.83 18.99 -11.27
N PHE A 4 -6.52 19.09 -11.54
CA PHE A 4 -5.55 18.01 -11.36
C PHE A 4 -4.78 18.06 -10.03
N LEU A 5 -4.92 19.14 -9.27
CA LEU A 5 -4.08 19.40 -8.11
C LEU A 5 -4.36 18.41 -6.98
N ALA A 6 -5.62 18.24 -6.59
CA ALA A 6 -5.99 17.42 -5.44
C ALA A 6 -5.52 15.96 -5.58
N LEU A 7 -5.72 15.35 -6.76
CA LEU A 7 -5.30 13.98 -7.03
C LEU A 7 -3.77 13.85 -7.08
N ALA A 8 -3.09 14.85 -7.67
CA ALA A 8 -1.63 14.88 -7.72
C ALA A 8 -1.00 15.04 -6.33
N GLU A 9 -1.55 15.91 -5.48
CA GLU A 9 -1.07 16.13 -4.13
C GLU A 9 -1.24 14.88 -3.26
N ALA A 10 -2.41 14.22 -3.35
CA ALA A 10 -2.64 12.96 -2.68
C ALA A 10 -1.66 11.89 -3.15
N GLY A 11 -1.46 11.76 -4.47
CA GLY A 11 -0.51 10.84 -5.08
C GLY A 11 0.93 11.06 -4.64
N ALA A 12 1.38 12.32 -4.67
CA ALA A 12 2.71 12.72 -4.24
C ALA A 12 2.92 12.45 -2.75
N THR A 13 1.90 12.70 -1.93
CA THR A 13 1.94 12.42 -0.49
C THR A 13 2.08 10.93 -0.20
N ALA A 14 1.27 10.08 -0.86
CA ALA A 14 1.36 8.64 -0.72
C ALA A 14 2.74 8.11 -1.16
N LEU A 15 3.25 8.61 -2.30
CA LEU A 15 4.56 8.29 -2.83
C LEU A 15 5.69 8.60 -1.84
N VAL A 16 5.78 9.84 -1.34
CA VAL A 16 6.89 10.22 -0.44
C VAL A 16 6.77 9.58 0.95
N LYS A 17 5.56 9.23 1.40
CA LYS A 17 5.36 8.47 2.64
C LYS A 17 5.86 7.03 2.53
N ALA A 18 5.72 6.41 1.36
CA ALA A 18 6.25 5.07 1.11
C ALA A 18 7.77 5.04 0.96
N MET A 19 8.43 6.18 0.74
CA MET A 19 9.89 6.23 0.65
C MET A 19 10.54 5.85 2.00
N ALA A 20 11.55 4.99 1.90
CA ALA A 20 12.25 4.39 3.04
C ALA A 20 11.36 3.54 3.97
N THR A 21 10.29 2.97 3.43
CA THR A 21 9.48 1.94 4.11
C THR A 21 9.49 0.66 3.28
N ASP A 22 9.00 -0.44 3.86
CA ASP A 22 8.86 -1.72 3.15
C ASP A 22 7.86 -1.66 1.98
N LEU A 23 7.00 -0.63 1.94
CA LEU A 23 6.06 -0.37 0.85
C LEU A 23 6.74 0.30 -0.37
N TRP A 24 8.01 0.68 -0.26
CA TRP A 24 8.71 1.40 -1.33
C TRP A 24 8.73 0.64 -2.67
N PRO A 25 9.12 -0.65 -2.74
CA PRO A 25 9.23 -1.33 -4.03
C PRO A 25 7.91 -1.43 -4.79
N SER A 26 6.81 -1.72 -4.08
CA SER A 26 5.47 -1.83 -4.69
C SER A 26 4.95 -0.46 -5.12
N THR A 27 5.10 0.56 -4.28
CA THR A 27 4.69 1.94 -4.56
C THR A 27 5.45 2.52 -5.76
N ARG A 28 6.77 2.31 -5.81
CA ARG A 28 7.63 2.71 -6.93
C ARG A 28 7.14 2.12 -8.25
N ASN A 29 6.87 0.82 -8.27
CA ASN A 29 6.42 0.13 -9.48
C ASN A 29 5.04 0.60 -9.93
N ALA A 30 4.11 0.81 -8.99
CA ALA A 30 2.79 1.36 -9.28
C ALA A 30 2.87 2.76 -9.89
N VAL A 31 3.67 3.66 -9.32
CA VAL A 31 3.86 5.02 -9.86
C VAL A 31 4.54 4.99 -11.22
N LEU A 32 5.55 4.14 -11.44
CA LEU A 32 6.19 3.99 -12.76
C LEU A 32 5.22 3.47 -13.83
N ALA A 33 4.26 2.63 -13.45
CA ALA A 33 3.26 2.11 -14.38
C ALA A 33 2.38 3.23 -14.98
N LEU A 34 2.20 4.35 -14.27
CA LEU A 34 1.44 5.53 -14.73
C LEU A 34 2.08 6.20 -15.96
N PHE A 35 3.40 6.05 -16.13
CA PHE A 35 4.16 6.73 -17.17
C PHE A 35 4.45 5.80 -18.35
N ARG A 36 4.63 6.39 -19.54
CA ARG A 36 5.03 5.66 -20.74
C ARG A 36 6.46 5.14 -20.63
N ARG A 37 6.77 4.06 -21.37
CA ARG A 37 8.02 3.29 -21.27
C ARG A 37 9.27 4.17 -21.44
N GLU A 38 9.19 5.20 -22.27
CA GLU A 38 10.31 6.10 -22.58
C GLU A 38 10.70 6.97 -21.37
N ARG A 39 9.74 7.33 -20.51
CA ARG A 39 9.98 8.13 -19.30
C ARG A 39 10.25 7.30 -18.04
N ARG A 40 9.93 6.00 -18.06
CA ARG A 40 10.06 5.14 -16.87
C ARG A 40 11.49 5.05 -16.37
N ALA A 41 12.49 4.97 -17.25
CA ALA A 41 13.88 4.86 -16.84
C ALA A 41 14.38 6.11 -16.11
N GLU A 42 14.08 7.31 -16.64
CA GLU A 42 14.43 8.58 -16.01
C GLU A 42 13.73 8.75 -14.64
N LEU A 43 12.43 8.47 -14.60
CA LEU A 43 11.65 8.58 -13.37
C LEU A 43 12.06 7.54 -12.32
N ALA A 44 12.47 6.35 -12.74
CA ALA A 44 12.96 5.30 -11.87
C ALA A 44 14.21 5.76 -11.10
N VAL A 45 15.18 6.35 -11.80
CA VAL A 45 16.39 6.90 -11.17
C VAL A 45 16.01 8.01 -10.17
N ARG A 46 15.15 8.95 -10.58
CA ARG A 46 14.71 10.05 -9.69
C ARG A 46 13.96 9.56 -8.45
N LEU A 47 13.17 8.49 -8.59
CA LEU A 47 12.47 7.83 -7.50
C LEU A 47 13.45 7.19 -6.52
N ASP A 48 14.41 6.42 -7.03
CA ASP A 48 15.41 5.72 -6.22
C ASP A 48 16.33 6.71 -5.49
N ASP A 49 16.78 7.77 -6.18
CA ASP A 49 17.55 8.85 -5.56
C ASP A 49 16.76 9.54 -4.44
N GLY A 50 15.47 9.80 -4.67
CA GLY A 50 14.57 10.36 -3.66
C GLY A 50 14.46 9.45 -2.43
N ALA A 51 14.24 8.15 -2.64
CA ALA A 51 14.14 7.18 -1.56
C ALA A 51 15.46 7.01 -0.78
N ALA A 52 16.60 6.98 -1.48
CA ALA A 52 17.92 6.93 -0.86
C ALA A 52 18.20 8.17 -0.01
N ARG A 53 17.82 9.36 -0.50
CA ARG A 53 17.92 10.62 0.28
C ARG A 53 17.05 10.60 1.53
N VAL A 54 15.84 10.05 1.46
CA VAL A 54 14.96 9.92 2.64
C VAL A 54 15.55 8.92 3.64
N ALA A 55 16.06 7.78 3.17
CA ALA A 55 16.65 6.74 4.02
C ALA A 55 17.93 7.19 4.74
N GLY A 56 18.76 7.99 4.07
CA GLY A 56 20.03 8.48 4.64
C GLY A 56 19.94 9.80 5.42
N ALA A 57 18.77 10.44 5.49
CA ALA A 57 18.64 11.75 6.12
C ALA A 57 18.49 11.67 7.65
N ALA A 58 19.18 12.57 8.35
CA ALA A 58 18.95 12.79 9.79
C ALA A 58 17.53 13.31 10.10
N ALA A 59 16.88 13.96 9.12
CA ALA A 59 15.50 14.43 9.22
C ALA A 59 14.68 13.98 7.99
N PRO A 60 14.24 12.71 7.92
CA PRO A 60 13.55 12.14 6.76
C PRO A 60 12.31 12.94 6.34
N ASP A 61 11.54 13.46 7.30
CA ASP A 61 10.31 14.21 7.01
C ASP A 61 10.57 15.55 6.33
N ARG A 62 11.71 16.18 6.58
CA ARG A 62 12.11 17.39 5.86
C ARG A 62 12.35 17.07 4.39
N VAL A 63 13.10 16.00 4.10
CA VAL A 63 13.37 15.56 2.73
C VAL A 63 12.08 15.16 2.02
N ARG A 64 11.17 14.44 2.68
CA ARG A 64 9.84 14.12 2.12
C ARG A 64 9.07 15.37 1.72
N ARG A 65 9.05 16.42 2.57
CA ARG A 65 8.39 17.70 2.25
C ARG A 65 9.01 18.39 1.03
N GLU A 66 10.34 18.36 0.90
CA GLU A 66 11.05 18.91 -0.26
C GLU A 66 10.71 18.15 -1.56
N LEU A 67 10.47 16.84 -1.46
CA LEU A 67 10.12 15.98 -2.61
C LEU A 67 8.65 16.12 -3.04
N LEU A 68 7.75 16.59 -2.17
CA LEU A 68 6.32 16.74 -2.50
C LEU A 68 6.10 17.60 -3.75
N GLY A 69 6.65 18.81 -3.78
CA GLY A 69 6.42 19.75 -4.89
C GLY A 69 6.83 19.20 -6.27
N PRO A 70 8.05 18.67 -6.44
CA PRO A 70 8.46 18.02 -7.67
C PRO A 70 7.54 16.88 -8.11
N TRP A 71 7.12 16.00 -7.20
CA TRP A 71 6.26 14.86 -7.54
C TRP A 71 4.82 15.27 -7.85
N THR A 72 4.27 16.26 -7.15
CA THR A 72 2.95 16.84 -7.48
C THR A 72 2.96 17.36 -8.92
N ARG A 73 4.03 18.05 -9.36
CA ARG A 73 4.14 18.53 -10.75
C ARG A 73 4.18 17.39 -11.76
N GLU A 74 4.97 16.35 -11.53
CA GLU A 74 5.03 15.19 -12.43
C GLU A 74 3.66 14.50 -12.59
N LEU A 75 2.89 14.42 -11.50
CA LEU A 75 1.56 13.82 -11.49
C LEU A 75 0.51 14.71 -12.16
N ILE A 76 0.62 16.04 -12.04
CA ILE A 76 -0.20 16.98 -12.83
C ILE A 76 0.10 16.80 -14.32
N GLU A 77 1.37 16.76 -14.71
CA GLU A 77 1.77 16.55 -16.11
C GLU A 77 1.32 15.20 -16.65
N CYS A 78 1.31 14.16 -15.81
CA CYS A 78 0.76 12.87 -16.17
C CYS A 78 -0.75 12.96 -16.47
N GLN A 79 -1.53 13.63 -15.61
CA GLN A 79 -2.96 13.84 -15.81
C GLN A 79 -3.28 14.67 -17.06
N ARG A 80 -2.45 15.68 -17.37
CA ARG A 80 -2.59 16.52 -18.58
C ARG A 80 -2.44 15.74 -19.88
N ARG A 81 -1.67 14.64 -19.87
CA ARG A 81 -1.45 13.80 -21.06
C ARG A 81 -2.65 12.92 -21.43
N GLY A 82 -3.61 12.74 -20.52
CA GLY A 82 -4.86 12.07 -20.83
C GLY A 82 -5.55 11.42 -19.63
N PRO A 83 -6.83 11.05 -19.80
CA PRO A 83 -7.67 10.50 -18.73
C PRO A 83 -7.16 9.17 -18.17
N ALA A 84 -6.40 8.40 -18.95
CA ALA A 84 -5.83 7.13 -18.51
C ALA A 84 -4.89 7.29 -17.31
N CYS A 85 -4.05 8.33 -17.27
CA CYS A 85 -3.18 8.57 -16.12
C CYS A 85 -4.00 8.95 -14.89
N ARG A 86 -5.05 9.77 -15.07
CA ARG A 86 -5.92 10.16 -13.95
C ARG A 86 -6.61 8.96 -13.33
N ALA A 87 -7.14 8.05 -14.15
CA ALA A 87 -7.76 6.81 -13.67
C ALA A 87 -6.76 5.93 -12.90
N ALA A 88 -5.57 5.71 -13.47
CA ALA A 88 -4.54 4.91 -12.82
C ALA A 88 -3.98 5.56 -11.53
N LEU A 89 -3.92 6.90 -11.46
CA LEU A 89 -3.55 7.61 -10.25
C LEU A 89 -4.63 7.52 -9.16
N ALA A 90 -5.91 7.57 -9.56
CA ALA A 90 -7.03 7.33 -8.65
C ALA A 90 -7.04 5.88 -8.14
N GLU A 91 -6.70 4.91 -8.99
CA GLU A 91 -6.55 3.51 -8.59
C GLU A 91 -5.38 3.31 -7.62
N PHE A 92 -4.22 3.92 -7.89
CA PHE A 92 -3.08 3.93 -6.97
C PHE A 92 -3.47 4.44 -5.57
N LEU A 93 -4.28 5.49 -5.50
CA LEU A 93 -4.78 6.03 -4.23
C LEU A 93 -5.93 5.23 -3.62
N GLY A 94 -6.75 4.60 -4.46
CA GLY A 94 -7.87 3.74 -4.08
C GLY A 94 -7.47 2.30 -3.73
N GLY A 95 -6.20 1.94 -3.93
CA GLY A 95 -5.57 0.64 -3.64
C GLY A 95 -5.57 0.22 -2.17
N GLY A 96 -6.37 0.86 -1.32
CA GLY A 96 -6.82 0.36 -0.03
C GLY A 96 -7.95 -0.69 -0.12
N ARG A 97 -8.37 -1.12 -1.32
CA ARG A 97 -8.99 -2.45 -1.46
C ARG A 97 -7.86 -3.46 -1.61
N VAL A 98 -7.39 -3.92 -0.46
CA VAL A 98 -6.53 -5.09 -0.37
C VAL A 98 -7.27 -6.25 -1.03
N THR A 99 -6.83 -6.70 -2.20
CA THR A 99 -6.92 -8.13 -2.49
C THR A 99 -5.84 -8.78 -1.65
N THR A 100 -6.09 -8.87 -0.35
CA THR A 100 -5.25 -9.69 0.51
C THR A 100 -5.48 -11.11 0.05
N VAL A 101 -4.53 -11.68 -0.67
CA VAL A 101 -4.41 -13.14 -0.69
C VAL A 101 -3.98 -13.50 0.73
N HIS A 102 -4.96 -13.81 1.57
CA HIS A 102 -4.71 -14.33 2.91
C HIS A 102 -4.37 -15.81 2.75
N ASP A 103 -3.10 -16.16 2.94
CA ASP A 103 -2.71 -17.55 3.15
C ASP A 103 -2.72 -17.82 4.66
N GLN A 104 -3.72 -18.58 5.14
CA GLN A 104 -3.75 -19.09 6.50
C GLN A 104 -3.51 -20.60 6.49
N ALA A 105 -2.28 -20.98 6.80
CA ALA A 105 -1.96 -22.35 7.17
C ALA A 105 -2.37 -22.60 8.62
N ASN A 106 -3.64 -22.92 8.85
CA ASN A 106 -4.13 -23.37 10.15
C ASN A 106 -4.00 -24.90 10.25
N SER A 107 -3.22 -25.39 11.21
CA SER A 107 -3.14 -26.83 11.51
C SER A 107 -3.51 -27.07 12.98
N ALA A 108 -4.52 -27.91 13.21
CA ALA A 108 -4.89 -28.41 14.53
C ALA A 108 -4.57 -29.91 14.62
N ALA A 109 -4.09 -30.37 15.77
CA ALA A 109 -3.86 -31.79 16.04
C ALA A 109 -4.63 -32.25 17.29
N ASP A 110 -4.89 -33.55 17.35
CA ASP A 110 -5.68 -34.24 18.39
C ASP A 110 -7.11 -33.67 18.56
N ARG A 111 -7.44 -33.15 19.75
CA ARG A 111 -8.76 -32.54 20.08
C ARG A 111 -8.73 -31.01 20.06
N GLY A 112 -7.78 -30.42 19.35
CA GLY A 112 -7.65 -28.97 19.25
C GLY A 112 -8.70 -28.35 18.33
N VAL A 113 -9.34 -27.27 18.78
CA VAL A 113 -10.21 -26.43 17.95
C VAL A 113 -9.46 -25.15 17.61
N VAL A 114 -9.34 -24.83 16.32
CA VAL A 114 -8.79 -23.54 15.85
C VAL A 114 -9.94 -22.68 15.35
N LEU A 115 -10.09 -21.50 15.97
CA LEU A 115 -11.01 -20.46 15.53
C LEU A 115 -10.18 -19.26 15.10
N ALA A 116 -10.18 -18.98 13.80
CA ALA A 116 -9.42 -17.86 13.21
C ALA A 116 -10.38 -16.95 12.45
N VAL A 117 -10.32 -15.65 12.76
CA VAL A 117 -11.04 -14.59 12.03
C VAL A 117 -10.02 -13.54 11.60
N GLN A 118 -10.10 -13.14 10.34
CA GLN A 118 -9.13 -12.21 9.74
C GLN A 118 -9.66 -10.79 9.61
N ASP A 119 -10.96 -10.58 9.77
CA ASP A 119 -11.57 -9.27 9.98
C ASP A 119 -12.93 -9.41 10.68
N GLY A 120 -13.20 -8.56 11.67
CA GLY A 120 -14.38 -8.60 12.56
C GLY A 120 -14.22 -9.37 13.88
N ASP A 121 -15.21 -9.25 14.77
CA ASP A 121 -15.23 -9.89 16.10
C ASP A 121 -15.83 -11.29 16.06
N GLN A 122 -15.20 -12.25 16.76
CA GLN A 122 -15.75 -13.60 16.96
C GLN A 122 -16.15 -13.81 18.43
N TYR A 123 -17.42 -14.14 18.66
CA TYR A 123 -17.91 -14.60 19.96
C TYR A 123 -18.09 -16.12 19.92
N ALA A 124 -17.20 -16.86 20.56
CA ALA A 124 -17.28 -18.31 20.66
C ALA A 124 -17.87 -18.73 22.01
N HIS A 125 -19.03 -19.40 22.01
CA HIS A 125 -19.55 -20.10 23.19
C HIS A 125 -19.17 -21.56 23.07
N LEU A 126 -18.18 -22.01 23.85
CA LEU A 126 -17.77 -23.41 23.88
C LEU A 126 -18.61 -24.15 24.92
N GLU A 127 -19.69 -24.81 24.49
CA GLU A 127 -20.40 -25.76 25.35
C GLU A 127 -19.53 -27.01 25.57
N ARG A 128 -19.23 -27.30 26.83
CA ARG A 128 -18.44 -28.46 27.24
C ARG A 128 -19.35 -29.70 27.17
N PRO A 129 -19.03 -30.76 26.40
CA PRO A 129 -19.86 -31.96 26.41
C PRO A 129 -19.73 -32.64 27.77
N GLU A 130 -20.88 -32.92 28.39
CA GLU A 130 -21.00 -33.70 29.63
C GLU A 130 -20.35 -35.07 29.43
N ARG A 131 -19.40 -35.42 30.30
CA ARG A 131 -18.79 -36.76 30.28
C ARG A 131 -19.85 -37.75 30.76
N GLY A 132 -20.37 -38.56 29.86
CA GLY A 132 -21.05 -39.79 30.22
C GLY A 132 -20.11 -40.71 31.01
N GLU A 133 -20.41 -40.91 32.30
CA GLU A 133 -19.81 -41.98 33.09
C GLU A 133 -20.41 -43.32 32.65
N SER A 134 -19.60 -44.11 31.94
CA SER A 134 -19.84 -45.54 31.78
C SER A 134 -19.12 -46.27 32.91
N ARG A 135 -19.86 -46.82 33.89
CA ARG A 135 -19.37 -47.85 34.80
C ARG A 135 -20.08 -49.17 34.52
N ARG A 136 -19.25 -50.12 34.08
CA ARG A 136 -19.32 -51.60 34.14
C ARG A 136 -20.67 -52.27 34.28
#